data_AF-A4BKJ2-F1
#
_entry.id   AF-A4BKJ2-F1
#
_cell.length_a   1.000
_cell.length_b   1.000
_cell.length_c   1.000
_cell.angle_alpha   90.00
_cell.angle_beta   90.00
_cell.angle_gamma   90.00
#
_symmetry.space_group_name_H-M   'P 1'
#
loop_
_entity.id
_entity.type
_entity.pdbx_description
1 polymer ?
#
loop_
_entity_poly.entity_id
_entity_poly.type
_entity_poly.pdbx_seq_one_letter_code
_entity_poly.pdbx_strand_id
1 'polypeptide(L)'
;MDKEVELRKIFHKLRSGSIPEREILELSSNLDDSDVDWMLSIIKGLEGPHDYFSEDIELEESADKDAEVIVKGFFQFVDLVSGLIIKLGDSGISKAKAFDGGSSEYVPWVLRYCSDARFQKDIKENFPFLGI
;
A
#
# COMPACT_ATOMS: atom_id res chain seq x y z
N MET A 1 -17.18 7.71 -7.10
CA MET A 1 -16.47 6.62 -6.39
C MET A 1 -15.66 7.28 -5.30
N ASP A 2 -15.77 6.80 -4.07
CA ASP A 2 -14.96 7.29 -2.97
C ASP A 2 -13.61 6.55 -3.00
N LYS A 3 -12.57 7.23 -3.50
CA LYS A 3 -11.25 6.64 -3.75
C LYS A 3 -10.58 6.15 -2.45
N GLU A 4 -10.82 6.85 -1.34
CA GLU A 4 -10.27 6.50 -0.04
C GLU A 4 -10.89 5.19 0.47
N VAL A 5 -12.22 5.08 0.36
CA VAL A 5 -12.95 3.87 0.74
C VAL A 5 -12.52 2.67 -0.12
N GLU A 6 -12.35 2.85 -1.43
CA GLU A 6 -11.86 1.76 -2.30
C GLU A 6 -10.44 1.33 -1.95
N LEU A 7 -9.53 2.26 -1.65
CA LEU A 7 -8.17 1.91 -1.23
C LEU A 7 -8.18 1.11 0.09
N ARG A 8 -9.05 1.46 1.04
CA ARG A 8 -9.21 0.70 2.29
C ARG A 8 -9.80 -0.70 2.08
N LYS A 9 -10.73 -0.87 1.13
CA LYS A 9 -11.26 -2.19 0.74
C LYS A 9 -10.17 -3.06 0.12
N ILE A 10 -9.33 -2.49 -0.75
CA ILE A 10 -8.19 -3.19 -1.34
C ILE A 10 -7.23 -3.64 -0.24
N PHE A 11 -6.93 -2.76 0.73
CA PHE A 11 -6.09 -3.12 1.87
C PHE A 11 -6.64 -4.31 2.67
N HIS A 12 -7.96 -4.34 2.92
CA HIS A 12 -8.59 -5.48 3.59
C HIS A 12 -8.41 -6.78 2.79
N LYS A 13 -8.57 -6.75 1.47
CA LYS A 13 -8.38 -7.92 0.60
C LYS A 13 -6.93 -8.40 0.55
N LEU A 14 -5.97 -7.47 0.53
CA LEU A 14 -4.55 -7.82 0.60
C LEU A 14 -4.23 -8.58 1.89
N ARG A 15 -4.73 -8.08 3.04
CA ARG A 15 -4.57 -8.76 4.34
C ARG A 15 -5.33 -10.08 4.46
N SER A 16 -6.30 -10.35 3.58
CA SER A 16 -6.93 -11.67 3.46
C SER A 16 -6.25 -12.56 2.41
N GLY A 17 -5.06 -12.18 1.93
CA GLY A 17 -4.26 -12.95 0.97
C GLY A 17 -4.71 -12.84 -0.49
N SER A 18 -5.59 -11.88 -0.83
CA SER A 18 -6.10 -11.68 -2.19
C SER A 18 -5.58 -10.38 -2.79
N ILE A 19 -5.08 -10.42 -4.03
CA ILE A 19 -4.71 -9.23 -4.80
C ILE A 19 -5.86 -8.88 -5.75
N PRO A 20 -6.67 -7.84 -5.47
CA PRO A 20 -7.82 -7.49 -6.30
C PRO A 20 -7.40 -6.62 -7.49
N GLU A 21 -6.72 -7.23 -8.48
CA GLU A 21 -6.10 -6.50 -9.61
C GLU A 21 -7.07 -5.56 -10.34
N ARG A 22 -8.30 -6.01 -10.60
CA ARG A 22 -9.31 -5.20 -11.30
C ARG A 22 -9.66 -3.93 -10.52
N GLU A 23 -9.85 -4.04 -9.21
CA GLU A 23 -10.19 -2.90 -8.34
C GLU A 23 -9.02 -1.94 -8.23
N ILE A 24 -7.79 -2.47 -8.15
CA ILE A 24 -6.57 -1.67 -8.18
C ILE A 24 -6.47 -0.90 -9.51
N LEU A 25 -6.74 -1.54 -10.64
CA LEU A 25 -6.72 -0.90 -11.96
C LEU A 25 -7.79 0.19 -12.09
N GLU A 26 -9.02 -0.10 -11.66
CA GLU A 26 -10.13 0.84 -11.64
C GLU A 26 -9.81 2.05 -10.75
N LEU A 27 -9.28 1.84 -9.54
CA LEU A 27 -8.81 2.92 -8.67
C LEU A 27 -7.68 3.72 -9.34
N SER A 28 -6.64 3.04 -9.84
CA SER A 28 -5.46 3.67 -10.43
C SER A 28 -5.77 4.56 -11.64
N SER A 29 -6.81 4.22 -12.40
CA SER A 29 -7.23 4.99 -13.58
C SER A 29 -7.99 6.27 -13.22
N ASN A 30 -8.43 6.38 -11.97
CA ASN A 30 -9.18 7.52 -11.45
C ASN A 30 -8.35 8.38 -10.48
N LEU A 31 -7.11 8.00 -10.18
CA LEU A 31 -6.22 8.77 -9.33
C LEU A 31 -5.56 9.90 -10.11
N ASP A 32 -5.27 11.00 -9.41
CA ASP A 32 -4.49 12.13 -9.88
C ASP A 32 -3.55 12.64 -8.78
N ASP A 33 -2.72 13.65 -9.09
CA ASP A 33 -1.75 14.19 -8.13
C ASP A 33 -2.40 14.77 -6.86
N SER A 34 -3.66 15.22 -6.91
CA SER A 34 -4.35 15.72 -5.72
C SER A 34 -4.54 14.63 -4.66
N ASP A 35 -4.53 13.37 -5.07
CA ASP A 35 -4.79 12.22 -4.21
C ASP A 35 -3.60 11.76 -3.36
N VAL A 36 -2.39 12.18 -3.71
CA VAL A 36 -1.15 11.72 -3.05
C VAL A 36 -1.16 11.97 -1.55
N ASP A 37 -1.68 13.12 -1.11
CA ASP A 37 -1.64 13.52 0.30
C ASP A 37 -2.52 12.62 1.18
N TRP A 38 -3.73 12.25 0.71
CA TRP A 38 -4.62 11.38 1.49
C TRP A 38 -4.14 9.93 1.45
N MET A 39 -3.56 9.47 0.34
CA MET A 39 -2.93 8.14 0.27
C MET A 39 -1.78 8.02 1.29
N LEU A 40 -0.90 9.03 1.36
CA LEU A 40 0.18 9.06 2.34
C LEU A 40 -0.32 9.30 3.77
N SER A 41 -1.44 10.00 3.95
CA SER A 41 -2.09 10.13 5.26
C SER A 41 -2.62 8.80 5.79
N ILE A 42 -3.11 7.91 4.92
CA ILE A 42 -3.46 6.54 5.32
C ILE A 42 -2.22 5.81 5.81
N ILE A 43 -1.13 5.83 5.03
CA ILE A 43 0.15 5.18 5.41
C ILE A 43 0.69 5.76 6.72
N LYS A 44 0.57 7.07 6.92
CA LYS A 44 0.99 7.76 8.15
C LYS A 44 0.24 7.26 9.38
N GLY A 45 -1.03 6.89 9.24
CA GLY A 45 -1.87 6.37 10.31
C GLY A 45 -1.78 4.86 10.53
N LEU A 46 -0.94 4.14 9.78
CA LEU A 46 -0.67 2.73 10.05
C LEU A 46 0.29 2.61 11.25
N GLU A 47 -0.07 1.73 12.18
CA GLU A 47 0.76 1.40 13.34
C GLU A 47 1.65 0.19 13.04
N GLY A 48 1.13 -1.03 13.09
CA GLY A 48 1.87 -2.22 12.66
C GLY A 48 0.96 -3.34 12.14
N PRO A 49 1.55 -4.39 11.52
CA PRO A 49 0.78 -5.53 11.04
C PRO A 49 0.07 -6.30 12.17
N HIS A 50 0.60 -6.22 13.40
CA HIS A 50 0.07 -6.90 14.57
C HIS A 50 -1.29 -6.36 15.03
N ASP A 51 -1.60 -5.09 14.74
CA ASP A 51 -2.90 -4.48 15.06
C ASP A 51 -4.06 -5.06 14.22
N TYR A 52 -3.71 -5.89 13.24
CA TYR A 52 -4.65 -6.57 12.37
C TYR A 52 -4.77 -8.06 12.66
N PHE A 53 -4.03 -8.58 13.64
CA PHE A 53 -4.22 -9.94 14.12
C PHE A 53 -5.52 -9.98 14.94
N SER A 54 -6.41 -10.92 14.64
CA SER A 54 -7.57 -11.16 15.49
C SER A 54 -7.12 -11.81 16.80
N GLU A 55 -7.84 -11.53 17.88
CA GLU A 55 -7.62 -12.18 19.20
C GLU A 55 -7.66 -13.72 19.09
N ASP A 56 -8.42 -14.25 18.12
CA ASP A 56 -8.57 -15.69 17.87
C ASP A 56 -7.33 -16.37 17.23
N ILE A 57 -6.35 -15.60 16.73
CA ILE A 57 -5.13 -16.16 16.12
C ILE A 57 -4.25 -16.83 17.19
N GLU A 58 -4.42 -16.56 18.48
CA GLU A 58 -3.50 -17.10 19.50
C GLU A 58 -3.65 -18.61 19.81
N LEU A 59 -4.63 -19.32 19.22
CA LEU A 59 -5.07 -20.64 19.74
C LEU A 59 -4.95 -21.86 18.80
N GLU A 60 -4.52 -21.74 17.53
CA GLU A 60 -4.53 -22.87 16.58
C GLU A 60 -3.26 -22.97 15.70
N GLU A 61 -2.96 -24.16 15.16
CA GLU A 61 -1.85 -24.41 14.21
C GLU A 61 -1.96 -23.60 12.89
N SER A 62 -3.13 -22.99 12.62
CA SER A 62 -3.37 -22.04 11.53
C SER A 62 -2.89 -20.62 11.84
N ALA A 63 -2.61 -20.30 13.10
CA ALA A 63 -2.21 -18.98 13.58
C ALA A 63 -1.03 -18.38 12.81
N ASP A 64 0.02 -19.18 12.64
CA ASP A 64 1.25 -18.76 11.97
C ASP A 64 0.99 -18.42 10.49
N LYS A 65 0.09 -19.16 9.84
CA LYS A 65 -0.28 -18.91 8.45
C LYS A 65 -1.14 -17.66 8.31
N ASP A 66 -2.07 -17.45 9.22
CA ASP A 66 -2.93 -16.26 9.20
C ASP A 66 -2.10 -14.99 9.50
N ALA A 67 -1.16 -15.07 10.45
CA ALA A 67 -0.21 -14.00 10.72
C ALA A 67 0.69 -13.70 9.51
N GLU A 68 1.23 -14.73 8.83
CA GLU A 68 2.03 -14.55 7.62
C GLU A 68 1.22 -13.85 6.51
N VAL A 69 -0.02 -14.27 6.28
CA VAL A 69 -0.91 -13.68 5.29
C VAL A 69 -1.20 -12.21 5.60
N ILE A 70 -1.48 -11.88 6.87
CA ILE A 70 -1.74 -10.50 7.30
C ILE A 70 -0.49 -9.63 7.13
N VAL A 71 0.67 -10.10 7.59
CA VAL A 71 1.96 -9.38 7.48
C VAL A 71 2.31 -9.15 6.02
N LYS A 72 2.18 -10.17 5.17
CA LYS A 72 2.43 -10.05 3.73
C LYS A 72 1.48 -9.04 3.09
N GLY A 73 0.18 -9.16 3.35
CA GLY A 73 -0.83 -8.24 2.83
C GLY A 73 -0.63 -6.80 3.30
N PHE A 74 -0.14 -6.61 4.53
CA PHE A 74 0.23 -5.31 5.08
C PHE A 74 1.35 -4.65 4.28
N PHE A 75 2.47 -5.33 4.06
CA PHE A 75 3.57 -4.75 3.30
C PHE A 75 3.24 -4.61 1.82
N GLN A 76 2.43 -5.52 1.25
CA GLN A 76 1.88 -5.34 -0.10
C GLN A 76 1.05 -4.07 -0.23
N PHE A 77 0.37 -3.62 0.82
CA PHE A 77 -0.37 -2.36 0.79
C PHE A 77 0.55 -1.13 0.74
N VAL A 78 1.64 -1.14 1.50
CA VAL A 78 2.69 -0.10 1.44
C VAL A 78 3.31 -0.04 0.04
N ASP A 79 3.62 -1.21 -0.53
CA ASP A 79 4.13 -1.35 -1.89
C ASP A 79 3.11 -0.84 -2.93
N LEU A 80 1.83 -1.17 -2.76
CA LEU A 80 0.76 -0.72 -3.66
C LEU A 80 0.67 0.80 -3.69
N VAL A 81 0.65 1.48 -2.53
CA VAL A 81 0.60 2.95 -2.48
C VAL A 81 1.81 3.54 -3.19
N SER A 82 2.98 2.94 -3.03
CA SER A 82 4.19 3.33 -3.78
C SER A 82 4.01 3.17 -5.28
N GLY A 83 3.45 2.04 -5.75
CA GLY A 83 3.15 1.78 -7.15
C GLY A 83 2.13 2.73 -7.75
N LEU A 84 1.08 3.09 -7.01
CA LEU A 84 0.09 4.07 -7.42
C LEU A 84 0.72 5.46 -7.60
N ILE A 85 1.61 5.88 -6.69
CA ILE A 85 2.35 7.14 -6.82
C ILE A 85 3.30 7.11 -8.02
N ILE A 86 4.02 6.00 -8.24
CA ILE A 86 4.90 5.84 -9.41
C ILE A 86 4.11 5.96 -10.72
N LYS A 87 2.88 5.41 -10.76
CA LYS A 87 1.99 5.48 -11.93
C LYS A 87 1.59 6.91 -12.29
N LEU A 88 1.48 7.80 -11.32
CA LEU A 88 1.24 9.23 -11.55
C LEU A 88 2.46 9.94 -12.16
N GLY A 89 3.63 9.30 -12.17
CA GLY A 89 4.86 9.83 -12.75
C GLY A 89 5.55 10.87 -11.88
N ASP A 90 6.35 11.72 -12.51
CA ASP A 90 7.23 12.68 -11.81
C ASP A 90 6.47 13.65 -10.91
N SER A 91 5.24 14.03 -11.28
CA SER A 91 4.38 14.92 -10.49
C SER A 91 3.96 14.27 -9.18
N GLY A 92 3.46 13.03 -9.24
CA GLY A 92 3.09 12.25 -8.06
C GLY A 92 4.28 12.01 -7.13
N ILE A 93 5.44 11.63 -7.69
CA ILE A 93 6.68 11.40 -6.93
C ILE A 93 7.15 12.70 -6.26
N SER A 94 7.13 13.83 -6.98
CA SER A 94 7.54 15.13 -6.43
C SER A 94 6.64 15.56 -5.28
N LYS A 95 5.33 15.33 -5.42
CA LYS A 95 4.37 15.63 -4.36
C LYS A 95 4.55 14.72 -3.14
N ALA A 96 4.79 13.43 -3.35
CA ALA A 96 5.08 12.49 -2.27
C ALA A 96 6.32 12.94 -1.47
N LYS A 97 7.40 13.36 -2.14
CA LYS A 97 8.61 13.89 -1.49
C LYS A 97 8.39 15.14 -0.64
N ALA A 98 7.36 15.92 -0.94
CA ALA A 98 7.00 17.12 -0.19
C ALA A 98 6.09 16.82 1.02
N PHE A 99 5.57 15.60 1.13
CA PHE A 99 4.67 15.20 2.22
C PHE A 99 5.43 15.09 3.54
N ASP A 100 4.89 15.71 4.59
CA ASP A 100 5.43 15.60 5.94
C ASP A 100 5.02 14.27 6.61
N GLY A 101 5.93 13.29 6.50
CA GLY A 101 5.78 11.98 7.13
C GLY A 101 5.73 12.01 8.66
N GLY A 102 6.22 13.07 9.32
CA GLY A 102 6.27 13.17 10.77
C GLY A 102 6.93 11.95 11.43
N SER A 103 6.24 11.36 12.41
CA SER A 103 6.70 10.16 13.14
C SER A 103 6.27 8.83 12.50
N SER A 104 5.77 8.82 11.26
CA SER A 104 5.34 7.59 10.60
C SER A 104 6.51 6.63 10.37
N GLU A 105 6.27 5.35 10.68
CA GLU A 105 7.21 4.27 10.37
C GLU A 105 7.25 3.96 8.86
N TYR A 106 6.11 4.03 8.16
CA TYR A 106 5.97 3.50 6.80
C TYR A 106 6.01 4.54 5.68
N VAL A 107 5.72 5.83 5.96
CA VAL A 107 5.88 6.88 4.94
C VAL A 107 7.31 6.93 4.39
N PRO A 108 8.39 6.83 5.20
CA PRO A 108 9.76 6.78 4.68
C PRO A 108 9.99 5.64 3.67
N TRP A 109 9.34 4.49 3.86
CA TRP A 109 9.44 3.35 2.95
C TRP A 109 8.76 3.64 1.61
N VAL A 110 7.55 4.23 1.63
CA VAL A 110 6.86 4.66 0.40
C VAL A 110 7.73 5.62 -0.40
N LEU A 111 8.30 6.64 0.25
CA LEU A 111 9.17 7.62 -0.41
C LEU A 111 10.42 6.97 -1.00
N ARG A 112 10.98 5.96 -0.33
CA ARG A 112 12.13 5.19 -0.79
C ARG A 112 11.77 4.36 -2.02
N TYR A 113 10.64 3.64 -1.99
CA TYR A 113 10.14 2.86 -3.13
C TYR A 113 9.85 3.73 -4.34
N CYS A 114 9.28 4.93 -4.16
CA CYS A 114 9.04 5.86 -5.25
C CYS A 114 10.31 6.47 -5.85
N SER A 115 11.40 6.59 -5.09
CA SER A 115 12.57 7.40 -5.48
C SER A 115 13.80 6.60 -5.95
N ASP A 116 13.91 5.32 -5.61
CA ASP A 116 15.07 4.49 -5.92
C ASP A 116 14.70 3.39 -6.92
N ALA A 117 15.36 3.41 -8.09
CA ALA A 117 15.08 2.50 -9.20
C ALA A 117 15.20 1.00 -8.85
N ARG A 118 16.03 0.64 -7.86
CA ARG A 118 16.17 -0.76 -7.42
C ARG A 118 14.90 -1.22 -6.73
N PHE A 119 14.35 -0.38 -5.88
CA PHE A 119 13.14 -0.63 -5.13
C PHE A 119 11.89 -0.56 -6.02
N GLN A 120 11.89 0.33 -7.02
CA GLN A 120 10.83 0.36 -8.04
C GLN A 120 10.73 -0.97 -8.83
N LYS A 121 11.86 -1.69 -9.01
CA LYS A 121 11.84 -3.00 -9.67
C LYS A 121 10.98 -3.99 -8.88
N ASP A 122 11.14 -4.04 -7.56
CA ASP A 122 10.37 -4.93 -6.70
C ASP A 122 8.87 -4.60 -6.76
N ILE A 123 8.52 -3.30 -6.78
CA ILE A 123 7.13 -2.85 -6.93
C ILE A 123 6.53 -3.29 -8.28
N LYS A 124 7.31 -3.20 -9.36
CA LYS A 124 6.88 -3.65 -10.70
C LYS A 124 6.66 -5.15 -10.76
N GLU A 125 7.47 -5.93 -10.05
CA GLU A 125 7.30 -7.39 -9.95
C GLU A 125 6.07 -7.75 -9.11
N ASN A 126 5.76 -6.98 -8.06
CA ASN A 126 4.58 -7.18 -7.22
C ASN A 126 3.26 -6.72 -7.90
N PHE A 127 3.32 -5.70 -8.76
CA PHE A 127 2.14 -5.12 -9.44
C PHE A 127 2.35 -4.91 -10.94
N PRO A 128 2.67 -5.97 -11.72
CA PRO A 128 3.03 -5.85 -13.14
C PRO A 128 1.87 -5.30 -14.00
N PHE A 129 0.63 -5.49 -13.55
CA PHE A 129 -0.57 -5.01 -14.22
C PHE A 129 -0.76 -3.48 -14.14
N LEU A 130 -0.06 -2.77 -13.24
CA LEU A 130 -0.20 -1.32 -13.12
C LEU A 130 0.37 -0.52 -14.31
N GLY A 131 1.24 -1.15 -15.12
CA GLY A 131 1.85 -0.52 -16.29
C GLY A 131 2.94 0.50 -15.96
N ILE A 132 3.66 0.28 -14.85
CA ILE A 132 4.70 1.18 -14.30
C ILE A 132 6.13 0.79 -14.66
#